data_AF-A0A6L4A184-F1
#
_entry.id   AF-A0A6L4A184-F1
#
_cell.length_a   1.000
_cell.length_b   1.000
_cell.length_c   1.000
_cell.angle_alpha   90.00
_cell.angle_beta   90.00
_cell.angle_gamma   90.00
#
_symmetry.space_group_name_H-M   'P 1'
#
loop_
_entity.id
_entity.type
_entity.pdbx_description
1 polymer ?
#
loop_
_entity_poly.entity_id
_entity_poly.type
_entity_poly.pdbx_seq_one_letter_code
_entity_poly.pdbx_strand_id
1 'polypeptide(L)' 'MRVALVHDWLNQMGGAEDVLEALVALYPDAPIYTSIYWREKMPAHWQKWDLHTLWIDRLPKIHQKHQAFFPLYP' A
#
# COMPACT_ATOMS: atom_id res chain seq x y z
N MET A 1 21.35 1.42 8.64
CA MET A 1 20.74 0.27 7.94
C MET A 1 19.79 0.82 6.89
N ARG A 2 19.66 0.20 5.72
CA ARG A 2 18.70 0.64 4.67
C ARG A 2 17.57 -0.39 4.60
N VAL A 3 16.34 0.04 4.87
CA VAL A 3 15.15 -0.81 4.92
C VAL A 3 14.10 -0.23 3.99
N ALA A 4 13.44 -1.09 3.24
CA ALA A 4 12.25 -0.76 2.47
C ALA A 4 11.17 -1.78 2.83
N LEU A 5 9.94 -1.30 3.01
CA LEU A 5 8.78 -2.15 3.30
C LEU A 5 8.02 -2.39 2.00
N VAL A 6 7.60 -3.63 1.75
CA VAL A 6 6.81 -3.98 0.56
C VAL A 6 5.53 -4.64 1.00
N HIS A 7 4.40 -4.14 0.53
CA HIS A 7 3.07 -4.68 0.76
C HIS A 7 2.39 -4.96 -0.58
N ASP A 8 1.49 -5.94 -0.63
CA ASP A 8 0.78 -6.32 -1.86
C ASP A 8 -0.15 -5.21 -2.37
N TRP A 9 -1.18 -4.84 -1.62
CA TRP A 9 -2.14 -3.77 -1.91
C TRP A 9 -2.67 -3.14 -0.62
N LEU A 10 -2.96 -1.84 -0.64
CA LEU A 10 -3.51 -1.10 0.50
C LEU A 10 -4.89 -0.54 0.16
N ASN A 11 -5.89 -1.41 0.07
CA ASN A 11 -7.28 -1.05 -0.28
C ASN A 11 -8.33 -1.53 0.75
N GLN A 12 -7.90 -2.24 1.79
CA GLN A 12 -8.73 -2.73 2.89
C GLN A 12 -7.88 -2.85 4.16
N MET A 13 -8.54 -2.89 5.33
CA MET A 13 -7.87 -3.15 6.61
C MET A 13 -7.98 -4.63 6.95
N GLY A 14 -6.90 -5.19 7.49
CA GLY A 14 -6.77 -6.57 7.91
C GLY A 14 -5.50 -6.78 8.74
N GLY A 15 -5.17 -8.04 9.03
CA GLY A 15 -4.03 -8.34 9.89
C GLY A 15 -2.66 -8.02 9.26
N ALA A 16 -2.56 -7.98 7.94
CA ALA A 16 -1.32 -7.60 7.27
C ALA A 16 -1.02 -6.11 7.47
N GLU A 17 -2.06 -5.27 7.45
CA GLU A 17 -1.99 -3.84 7.67
C GLU A 17 -1.62 -3.50 9.12
N ASP A 18 -2.11 -4.26 10.09
CA ASP A 18 -1.70 -4.14 11.50
C ASP A 18 -0.20 -4.42 11.67
N VAL A 19 0.32 -5.43 10.96
CA VAL A 19 1.76 -5.74 10.93
C VAL A 19 2.54 -4.62 10.23
N LEU A 20 2.02 -4.07 9.13
CA LEU A 20 2.64 -2.95 8.43
C LEU A 20 2.78 -1.74 9.35
N GLU A 21 1.75 -1.38 10.12
CA GLU A 21 1.83 -0.29 11.09
C GLU A 21 2.92 -0.51 12.14
N ALA A 22 3.01 -1.73 12.68
CA ALA A 22 4.07 -2.08 13.62
C ALA A 22 5.47 -1.96 12.98
N LEU A 23 5.62 -2.36 11.72
CA LEU A 23 6.87 -2.23 10.98
C LEU A 23 7.24 -0.77 10.71
N VAL A 24 6.28 0.08 10.35
CA VAL A 24 6.50 1.51 10.17
C VAL A 24 6.88 2.18 11.49
N ALA A 25 6.30 1.76 12.62
CA ALA A 25 6.70 2.27 13.93
C ALA A 25 8.16 1.93 14.29
N LEU A 26 8.65 0.77 13.84
CA LEU A 26 10.05 0.36 14.03
C LEU A 26 11.01 1.01 13.03
N TYR A 27 10.52 1.31 11.81
CA TYR A 27 11.30 1.89 10.72
C TYR A 27 10.59 3.12 10.13
N PRO A 28 10.51 4.24 10.87
CA PRO A 28 9.70 5.41 10.48
C PRO A 28 10.17 6.09 9.19
N ASP A 29 11.45 5.93 8.83
CA ASP A 29 12.05 6.52 7.63
C ASP A 29 12.09 5.55 6.44
N ALA A 30 11.53 4.34 6.57
CA ALA A 30 11.55 3.35 5.49
C ALA A 30 10.48 3.67 4.44
N PRO A 31 10.84 3.77 3.15
CA PRO A 31 9.85 3.89 2.09
C PRO A 31 9.03 2.60 1.99
N ILE A 32 7.75 2.76 1.66
CA ILE A 32 6.79 1.69 1.52
C ILE A 32 6.41 1.57 0.06
N TYR A 33 6.59 0.38 -0.52
CA TYR A 33 6.19 0.07 -1.88
C TYR A 33 4.94 -0.81 -1.85
N THR A 34 3.94 -0.46 -2.64
CA THR A 34 2.71 -1.25 -2.79
C THR A 34 2.20 -1.17 -4.21
N SER A 35 1.37 -2.12 -4.63
CA SER A 35 0.77 -2.05 -5.97
C SER A 35 -0.23 -0.91 -6.09
N ILE A 36 -1.11 -0.76 -5.09
CA ILE A 36 -2.21 0.21 -5.08
C ILE A 36 -2.46 0.75 -3.66
N TYR A 37 -2.98 1.97 -3.56
CA TYR A 37 -3.30 2.61 -2.29
C TYR A 37 -4.62 3.40 -2.36
N TRP A 38 -5.67 2.89 -1.72
CA TRP A 38 -6.98 3.54 -1.69
C TRP A 38 -7.06 4.61 -0.58
N ARG A 39 -6.50 5.78 -0.86
CA ARG A 39 -6.38 6.93 0.07
C ARG A 39 -7.67 7.30 0.82
N GLU A 40 -8.81 7.15 0.17
CA GLU A 40 -10.13 7.53 0.69
C GLU A 40 -10.67 6.53 1.74
N LYS A 41 -10.24 5.27 1.65
CA LYS A 41 -10.76 4.19 2.51
C LYS A 41 -9.77 3.77 3.60
N MET A 42 -8.49 4.11 3.42
CA MET A 42 -7.41 3.80 4.36
C MET A 42 -7.24 4.89 5.43
N PRO A 43 -6.59 4.58 6.57
CA PRO A 43 -6.41 5.54 7.65
C PRO A 43 -5.69 6.82 7.20
N ALA A 44 -6.21 7.98 7.63
CA ALA A 44 -5.71 9.27 7.18
C ALA A 44 -4.23 9.51 7.54
N HIS A 45 -3.72 8.90 8.62
CA HIS A 45 -2.33 9.05 9.03
C HIS A 45 -1.34 8.39 8.06
N TRP A 46 -1.76 7.38 7.29
CA TRP A 46 -0.90 6.73 6.29
C TRP A 46 -0.51 7.66 5.15
N GLN A 47 -1.25 8.75 4.92
CA GLN A 47 -0.88 9.76 3.94
C GLN A 47 0.42 10.51 4.29
N LYS A 48 0.89 10.38 5.53
CA LYS A 48 2.18 10.93 5.99
C LYS A 48 3.35 10.01 5.69
N TRP A 49 3.10 8.75 5.37
CA TRP A 49 4.15 7.78 5.04
C TRP A 49 4.69 8.01 3.62
N ASP A 50 5.94 7.64 3.41
CA ASP A 50 6.55 7.64 2.08
C ASP A 50 6.09 6.42 1.28
N LEU A 51 4.90 6.54 0.67
CA LEU A 51 4.23 5.48 -0.09
C LEU A 51 4.46 5.63 -1.60
N HIS A 52 4.99 4.58 -2.21
CA HIS A 52 5.18 4.46 -3.65
C HIS A 52 4.23 3.40 -4.21
N THR A 53 3.33 3.83 -5.10
CA THR A 53 2.41 2.95 -5.83
C THR A 53 2.89 2.65 -7.24
N LEU A 54 2.41 1.54 -7.82
CA LEU A 54 2.62 1.24 -9.23
C LEU A 54 1.72 2.11 -10.11
N TRP A 55 2.03 2.16 -11.41
CA TRP A 55 1.22 2.87 -12.41
C TRP A 55 -0.23 2.37 -12.47
N ILE A 56 -0.47 1.11 -12.09
CA ILE A 56 -1.79 0.44 -12.11
C ILE A 56 -2.79 1.06 -11.12
N ASP A 57 -2.29 1.74 -10.09
CA ASP A 57 -3.08 2.47 -9.09
C ASP A 57 -3.97 3.56 -9.71
N ARG A 58 -3.63 4.03 -10.91
CA ARG A 58 -4.39 5.05 -11.64
C ARG A 58 -5.52 4.47 -12.49
N LEU A 59 -5.65 3.14 -12.56
CA LEU A 59 -6.68 2.50 -13.38
C LEU A 59 -8.07 2.66 -12.75
N PRO A 60 -9.11 2.84 -13.57
CA PRO A 60 -10.47 3.01 -13.07
C PRO A 60 -10.92 1.74 -12.34
N LYS A 61 -11.49 1.92 -11.15
CA LYS A 61 -12.04 0.86 -10.29
C LYS A 61 -11.01 -0.14 -9.75
N ILE A 62 -9.70 0.16 -9.85
CA ILE A 62 -8.65 -0.74 -9.38
C ILE A 62 -8.79 -1.07 -7.89
N HIS A 63 -9.13 -0.09 -7.05
CA HIS A 63 -9.24 -0.31 -5.61
C HIS A 63 -10.42 -1.22 -5.23
N GLN A 64 -11.50 -1.24 -6.01
CA GLN A 64 -12.66 -2.12 -5.74
C GLN A 64 -12.54 -3.50 -6.39
N LYS A 65 -11.84 -3.61 -7.52
CA LYS A 65 -11.77 -4.83 -8.34
C LYS A 65 -10.35 -5.31 -8.61
N HIS A 66 -9.40 -5.05 -7.71
CA HIS A 66 -7.96 -5.32 -7.89
C HIS A 66 -7.63 -6.73 -8.46
N GLN A 67 -8.34 -7.78 -8.03
CA GLN A 67 -8.15 -9.15 -8.51
C GLN A 67 -8.42 -9.31 -10.03
N ALA A 68 -9.37 -8.54 -10.58
CA ALA A 68 -9.65 -8.58 -12.01
C ALA A 68 -8.50 -8.00 -12.86
N PHE A 69 -7.59 -7.26 -12.22
CA PHE A 69 -6.44 -6.65 -12.88
C PHE A 69 -5.16 -7.49 -12.78
N PHE A 70 -5.18 -8.69 -12.17
CA PHE A 70 -4.01 -9.57 -12.05
C PHE A 70 -3.21 -9.77 -13.36
N PRO A 71 -3.83 -9.92 -14.56
CA PRO A 71 -3.06 -10.03 -15.80
C PRO A 71 -2.24 -8.79 -16.18
N LEU A 72 -2.51 -7.64 -15.55
CA LEU A 72 -1.82 -6.36 -15.77
C LEU A 72 -0.80 -6.05 -14.67
N TYR A 73 -0.73 -6.87 -13.61
CA TYR A 73 0.34 -6.76 -12.63
C TYR A 73 1.67 -7.17 -13.28
N PRO A 74 2.74 -6.38 -13.07
CA PRO A 74 4.06 -6.68 -13.61
C PRO A 74 4.70 -7.92 -12.97
#